data_AF-A0A536U6G2-F1
#
_entry.id   AF-A0A536U6G2-F1
#
_cell.length_a   1.000
_cell.length_b   1.000
_cell.length_c   1.000
_cell.angle_alpha   90.00
_cell.angle_beta   90.00
_cell.angle_gamma   90.00
#
_symmetry.space_group_name_H-M   'P 1'
#
loop_
_entity.id
_entity.type
_entity.pdbx_description
1 polymer ?
#
loop_
_entity_poly.entity_id
_entity_poly.type
_entity_poly.pdbx_seq_one_letter_code
_entity_poly.pdbx_strand_id
1 'polypeptide(L)'
;MEAYPRPRPRRPVPLKKTAMLLVLREGEVLLEKRPPVGLWGGLWCLPEIPPGADPRDYCKRRLGAKLASAKRLPLLRHGFTHFTLNITPVVCQVASASPCASEPGQVWLTLEEAAQAAVPAPVRKLLNSLQAV
;
A
#
# COMPACT_ATOMS: atom_id res chain seq x y z
N MET A 1 5.90 -25.31 -35.77
CA MET A 1 4.88 -24.65 -34.91
C MET A 1 4.77 -25.47 -33.64
N GLU A 2 5.64 -25.20 -32.67
CA GLU A 2 5.73 -25.97 -31.42
C GLU A 2 4.81 -25.37 -30.36
N ALA A 3 3.80 -26.15 -29.94
CA ALA A 3 2.84 -25.78 -28.91
C ALA A 3 3.42 -26.09 -27.52
N TYR A 4 3.71 -25.04 -26.75
CA TYR A 4 4.20 -25.14 -25.37
C TYR A 4 3.11 -25.66 -24.42
N PRO A 5 3.43 -26.58 -23.47
CA PRO A 5 2.45 -27.21 -22.60
C PRO A 5 1.84 -26.22 -21.60
N ARG A 6 0.52 -26.13 -21.60
CA ARG A 6 -0.27 -25.22 -20.76
C ARG A 6 -0.19 -25.67 -19.28
N PRO A 7 0.23 -24.80 -18.34
CA PRO A 7 0.38 -25.21 -16.94
C PRO A 7 -0.96 -25.51 -16.26
N ARG A 8 -0.95 -26.67 -15.58
CA ARG A 8 -2.01 -27.31 -14.78
C ARG A 8 -2.77 -26.34 -13.85
N PRO A 9 -4.11 -26.42 -13.73
CA PRO A 9 -4.88 -25.61 -12.79
C PRO A 9 -4.53 -26.01 -11.35
N ARG A 10 -3.72 -25.18 -10.68
CA ARG A 10 -3.37 -25.34 -9.27
C ARG A 10 -4.60 -25.02 -8.43
N ARG A 11 -4.94 -25.92 -7.47
CA ARG A 11 -6.00 -25.74 -6.46
C ARG A 11 -6.04 -24.29 -5.97
N PRO A 12 -7.23 -23.64 -5.86
CA PRO A 12 -7.31 -22.23 -5.53
C PRO A 12 -6.92 -22.04 -4.06
N VAL A 13 -5.64 -21.74 -3.82
CA VAL A 13 -5.24 -21.05 -2.60
C VAL A 13 -6.03 -19.74 -2.59
N PRO A 14 -6.74 -19.39 -1.49
CA PRO A 14 -7.51 -18.16 -1.45
C PRO A 14 -6.60 -16.98 -1.83
N LEU A 15 -6.95 -16.31 -2.93
CA LEU A 15 -6.21 -15.17 -3.45
C LEU A 15 -6.87 -13.90 -2.96
N LYS A 16 -6.24 -13.24 -1.99
CA LYS A 16 -6.68 -11.92 -1.56
C LYS A 16 -6.03 -10.87 -2.45
N LYS A 17 -6.82 -9.91 -2.93
CA LYS A 17 -6.34 -8.77 -3.73
C LYS A 17 -6.61 -7.50 -2.93
N THR A 18 -5.61 -6.66 -2.80
CA THR A 18 -5.72 -5.35 -2.14
C THR A 18 -4.88 -4.33 -2.91
N ALA A 19 -5.25 -3.06 -2.86
CA ALA A 19 -4.43 -1.99 -3.40
C ALA A 19 -3.88 -1.15 -2.24
N MET A 20 -2.56 -1.03 -2.14
CA MET A 20 -1.91 -0.20 -1.14
C MET A 20 -1.58 1.15 -1.74
N LEU A 21 -2.02 2.22 -1.09
CA LEU A 21 -1.77 3.58 -1.52
C LEU A 21 -0.51 4.09 -0.82
N LEU A 22 0.47 4.51 -1.62
CA LEU A 22 1.65 5.20 -1.13
C LEU A 22 1.38 6.69 -1.28
N VAL A 23 0.68 7.25 -0.31
CA VAL A 23 0.33 8.66 -0.33
C VAL A 23 1.55 9.47 0.06
N LEU A 24 2.08 10.22 -0.90
CA LEU A 24 3.27 11.04 -0.76
C LEU A 24 2.89 12.52 -0.74
N ARG A 25 3.49 13.24 0.19
CA ARG A 25 3.34 14.69 0.37
C ARG A 25 4.70 15.25 0.76
N GLU A 26 5.25 16.17 -0.03
CA GLU A 26 6.46 16.92 0.34
C GLU A 26 7.66 16.04 0.77
N GLY A 27 7.75 14.79 0.26
CA GLY A 27 8.80 13.82 0.63
C GLY A 27 8.45 12.89 1.79
N GLU A 28 7.30 13.08 2.42
CA GLU A 28 6.74 12.24 3.47
C GLU A 28 5.72 11.25 2.89
N VAL A 29 5.59 10.10 3.55
CA VAL A 29 4.60 9.07 3.27
C VAL A 29 3.63 8.92 4.43
N LEU A 30 2.35 8.75 4.09
CA LEU A 30 1.32 8.45 5.07
C LEU A 30 1.36 6.97 5.48
N LEU A 31 1.35 6.73 6.78
CA LEU A 31 1.19 5.41 7.38
C LEU A 31 0.02 5.41 8.36
N GLU A 32 -0.70 4.30 8.40
CA GLU A 32 -1.81 4.06 9.32
C GLU A 32 -1.44 2.96 10.29
N LYS A 33 -1.61 3.22 11.59
CA LYS A 33 -1.41 2.25 12.65
C LYS A 33 -2.54 1.24 12.58
N ARG A 34 -2.19 -0.02 12.37
CA ARG A 34 -3.18 -1.09 12.36
C ARG A 34 -3.63 -1.42 13.78
N PRO A 35 -4.91 -1.77 13.97
CA PRO A 35 -5.41 -2.23 15.26
C PRO A 35 -4.54 -3.39 15.78
N PRO A 36 -4.42 -3.59 17.10
CA PRO A 36 -3.51 -4.59 17.67
C PRO A 36 -3.85 -6.04 17.30
N VAL A 37 -5.03 -6.28 16.71
CA VAL A 37 -5.50 -7.59 16.28
C VAL A 37 -5.39 -7.74 14.76
N GLY A 38 -4.90 -8.90 14.31
CA GLY A 38 -4.81 -9.27 12.89
C GLY A 38 -3.39 -9.49 12.39
N LEU A 39 -3.25 -9.63 11.07
CA LEU A 39 -2.01 -10.03 10.39
C LEU A 39 -0.83 -9.05 10.58
N TRP A 40 -1.14 -7.78 10.83
CA TRP A 40 -0.17 -6.70 11.04
C TRP A 40 -0.49 -5.91 12.31
N GLY A 41 -0.95 -6.62 13.35
CA GLY A 41 -1.43 -6.01 14.58
C GLY A 41 -0.42 -5.07 15.21
N GLY A 42 -0.78 -3.80 15.40
CA GLY A 42 0.09 -2.78 16.02
C GLY A 42 1.22 -2.25 15.14
N LEU A 43 1.34 -2.72 13.88
CA LEU A 43 2.32 -2.21 12.92
C LEU A 43 1.77 -1.00 12.15
N TRP A 44 2.69 -0.18 11.68
CA TRP A 44 2.40 0.85 10.71
C TRP A 44 2.25 0.21 9.33
N CYS A 45 1.17 0.48 8.64
CA CYS A 45 0.91 -0.07 7.32
C CYS A 45 0.43 1.03 6.39
N LEU A 46 0.65 0.84 5.09
CA LEU A 46 0.11 1.75 4.09
C LEU A 46 -1.43 1.68 4.09
N PRO A 47 -2.09 2.80 3.77
CA PRO A 47 -3.53 2.80 3.53
C PRO A 47 -3.87 1.82 2.42
N GLU A 48 -4.85 0.94 2.68
CA GLU A 48 -5.31 -0.04 1.71
C GLU A 48 -6.74 0.24 1.27
N ILE A 49 -6.99 0.07 -0.04
CA ILE A 49 -8.30 0.20 -0.64
C ILE A 49 -8.65 -1.07 -1.42
N PRO A 50 -9.95 -1.36 -1.58
CA PRO A 50 -10.35 -2.49 -2.40
C PRO A 50 -9.82 -2.35 -3.84
N PRO A 51 -9.46 -3.46 -4.49
CA PRO A 51 -8.94 -3.43 -5.85
C PRO A 51 -10.01 -2.84 -6.79
N GLY A 52 -9.65 -1.78 -7.50
CA GLY A 52 -10.56 -1.05 -8.40
C GLY A 52 -11.23 0.17 -7.78
N ALA A 53 -11.09 0.41 -6.48
CA ALA A 53 -11.47 1.68 -5.88
C ALA A 53 -10.55 2.81 -6.34
N ASP A 54 -11.10 4.03 -6.35
CA ASP A 54 -10.37 5.21 -6.81
C ASP A 54 -9.52 5.80 -5.66
N PRO A 55 -8.19 5.96 -5.84
CA PRO A 55 -7.33 6.54 -4.81
C PRO A 55 -7.63 8.02 -4.53
N ARG A 56 -8.20 8.76 -5.49
CA ARG A 56 -8.58 10.18 -5.30
C ARG A 56 -9.64 10.31 -4.23
N ASP A 57 -10.58 9.38 -4.23
CA ASP A 57 -11.70 9.35 -3.31
C ASP A 57 -11.24 9.04 -1.87
N TYR A 58 -10.27 8.13 -1.72
CA TYR A 58 -9.59 7.93 -0.44
C TYR A 58 -8.88 9.21 0.03
N CYS A 59 -8.04 9.83 -0.81
CA CYS A 59 -7.30 11.04 -0.42
C CYS A 59 -8.25 12.19 -0.05
N LYS A 60 -9.34 12.37 -0.80
CA LYS A 60 -10.32 13.42 -0.54
C LYS A 60 -11.10 13.19 0.76
N ARG A 61 -11.57 11.96 1.00
CA ARG A 61 -12.38 11.66 2.19
C ARG A 61 -11.57 11.49 3.46
N ARG A 62 -10.40 10.87 3.39
CA ARG A 62 -9.57 10.56 4.56
C ARG A 62 -8.57 11.64 4.90
N LEU A 63 -8.02 12.32 3.91
CA LEU A 63 -6.96 13.32 4.10
C LEU A 63 -7.44 14.74 3.85
N GLY A 64 -8.66 14.93 3.33
CA GLY A 64 -9.13 16.23 2.86
C GLY A 64 -8.27 16.80 1.72
N ALA A 65 -7.43 15.98 1.09
CA ALA A 65 -6.39 16.42 0.17
C ALA A 65 -6.74 16.07 -1.27
N LYS A 66 -6.35 16.96 -2.20
CA LYS A 66 -6.52 16.72 -3.63
C LYS A 66 -5.34 15.90 -4.15
N LEU A 67 -5.66 14.74 -4.74
CA LEU A 67 -4.67 13.93 -5.45
C LEU A 67 -4.15 14.69 -6.68
N ALA A 68 -2.87 15.03 -6.67
CA ALA A 68 -2.16 15.65 -7.79
C ALA A 68 -1.85 14.62 -8.87
N SER A 69 -1.30 13.46 -8.49
CA SER A 69 -0.97 12.39 -9.44
C SER A 69 -1.08 11.01 -8.79
N ALA A 70 -1.46 9.99 -9.56
CA ALA A 70 -1.35 8.60 -9.13
C ALA A 70 -0.64 7.73 -10.18
N LYS A 71 0.33 6.95 -9.72
CA LYS A 71 1.10 5.99 -10.51
C LYS A 71 0.94 4.60 -9.92
N ARG A 72 0.37 3.68 -10.69
CA ARG A 72 0.31 2.26 -10.31
C ARG A 72 1.68 1.63 -10.51
N LEU A 73 2.16 0.93 -9.50
CA LEU A 73 3.41 0.19 -9.51
C LEU A 73 3.14 -1.31 -9.80
N PRO A 74 4.20 -2.08 -10.14
CA PRO A 74 4.07 -3.51 -10.41
C PRO A 74 3.43 -4.25 -9.24
N LEU A 75 2.58 -5.24 -9.55
CA LEU A 75 1.92 -6.06 -8.56
C LEU A 75 2.94 -6.77 -7.66
N LEU A 76 2.81 -6.57 -6.35
CA LEU A 76 3.58 -7.29 -5.35
C LEU A 76 2.79 -8.50 -4.86
N ARG A 77 3.27 -9.70 -5.17
CA ARG A 77 2.68 -10.95 -4.67
C ARG A 77 3.41 -11.41 -3.42
N HIS A 78 2.69 -11.56 -2.31
CA HIS A 78 3.20 -12.08 -1.06
C HIS A 78 2.46 -13.37 -0.69
N GLY A 79 3.20 -14.47 -0.51
CA GLY A 79 2.63 -15.75 -0.08
C GLY A 79 2.59 -15.81 1.44
N PHE A 80 1.40 -15.89 2.03
CA PHE A 80 1.22 -16.31 3.42
C PHE A 80 0.99 -17.82 3.49
N THR A 81 1.22 -18.42 4.65
CA THR A 81 1.00 -19.85 4.90
C THR A 81 -0.42 -20.30 4.55
N HIS A 82 -1.42 -19.43 4.78
CA HIS A 82 -2.84 -19.76 4.60
C HIS A 82 -3.46 -19.18 3.31
N PHE A 83 -2.84 -18.20 2.65
CA PHE A 83 -3.40 -17.53 1.47
C PHE A 83 -2.32 -16.76 0.69
N THR A 84 -2.58 -16.37 -0.56
CA THR A 84 -1.69 -15.46 -1.29
C THR A 84 -2.30 -14.06 -1.34
N LEU A 85 -1.51 -13.04 -1.01
CA LEU A 85 -1.91 -11.64 -1.09
C LEU A 85 -1.27 -10.98 -2.32
N ASN A 86 -2.13 -10.53 -3.22
CA ASN A 86 -1.78 -9.69 -4.35
C ASN A 86 -1.98 -8.23 -3.96
N ILE A 87 -0.87 -7.53 -3.73
CA ILE A 87 -0.85 -6.12 -3.36
C ILE A 87 -0.58 -5.32 -4.63
N THR A 88 -1.49 -4.41 -4.96
CA THR A 88 -1.32 -3.44 -6.05
C THR A 88 -0.86 -2.11 -5.46
N PRO A 89 0.45 -1.82 -5.43
CA PRO A 89 0.95 -0.53 -4.97
C PRO A 89 0.54 0.61 -5.91
N VAL A 90 0.03 1.70 -5.36
CA VAL A 90 -0.35 2.90 -6.10
C VAL A 90 0.25 4.12 -5.41
N VAL A 91 1.23 4.73 -6.05
CA VAL A 91 1.88 5.95 -5.56
C VAL A 91 0.99 7.13 -5.84
N CYS A 92 0.62 7.87 -4.81
CA CYS A 92 -0.36 8.93 -4.84
C CYS A 92 0.29 10.22 -4.35
N GLN A 93 0.63 11.13 -5.25
CA GLN A 93 1.12 12.46 -4.89
C GLN A 93 -0.07 13.34 -4.56
N VAL A 94 -0.13 13.89 -3.34
CA VAL A 94 -1.16 14.84 -2.94
C VAL A 94 -0.58 16.25 -2.84
N ALA A 95 -1.35 17.25 -3.28
CA ALA A 95 -1.01 18.65 -2.99
C ALA A 95 -1.19 18.88 -1.49
N SER A 96 -0.23 19.56 -0.84
CA SER A 96 -0.10 19.75 0.62
C SER A 96 -1.40 19.51 1.38
N ALA A 97 -1.47 18.36 2.06
CA ALA A 97 -2.59 18.03 2.92
C ALA A 97 -2.51 18.92 4.16
N SER A 98 -3.64 19.50 4.57
CA SER A 98 -3.72 20.24 5.83
C SER A 98 -3.28 19.32 6.98
N PRO A 99 -2.28 19.68 7.81
CA PRO A 99 -1.82 18.82 8.91
C PRO A 99 -2.94 18.50 9.93
N CYS A 100 -4.02 19.29 9.91
CA CYS A 100 -5.18 19.19 10.79
C CYS A 100 -6.11 18.00 10.49
N ALA A 101 -5.97 17.31 9.34
CA ALA A 101 -6.85 16.20 8.94
C ALA A 101 -6.22 14.80 9.10
N SER A 102 -5.24 14.63 9.99
CA SER A 102 -4.75 13.28 10.32
C SER A 102 -5.72 12.63 11.30
N GLU A 103 -6.43 11.60 10.86
CA GLU A 103 -7.30 10.80 11.73
C GLU A 103 -6.46 10.13 12.84
N PRO A 104 -7.05 9.82 14.01
CA PRO A 104 -6.33 9.14 15.08
C PRO A 104 -5.77 7.80 14.59
N GLY A 105 -4.44 7.65 14.67
CA GLY A 105 -3.73 6.47 14.17
C GLY A 105 -3.09 6.66 12.79
N GLN A 106 -3.09 7.86 12.21
CA GLN A 106 -2.32 8.18 11.02
C GLN A 106 -1.06 8.98 11.38
N VAL A 107 0.02 8.75 10.65
CA VAL A 107 1.28 9.49 10.80
C VAL A 107 1.90 9.75 9.43
N TRP A 108 2.44 10.95 9.26
CA TRP A 108 3.30 11.28 8.13
C TRP A 108 4.74 11.09 8.59
N LEU A 109 5.47 10.23 7.89
CA LEU A 109 6.89 10.00 8.15
C LEU A 109 7.66 10.18 6.86
N THR A 110 8.91 10.62 6.95
CA THR A 110 9.80 10.59 5.78
C THR A 110 9.95 9.16 5.25
N LEU A 111 10.31 8.99 3.97
CA LEU A 111 10.55 7.65 3.42
C LEU A 111 11.60 6.86 4.22
N GLU A 112 12.60 7.55 4.76
CA GLU A 112 13.64 6.97 5.61
C GLU A 112 13.10 6.51 6.96
N GLU A 113 12.33 7.35 7.65
CA GLU A 113 11.69 6.98 8.92
C GLU A 113 10.67 5.86 8.72
N ALA A 114 9.87 5.93 7.66
CA ALA A 114 8.91 4.90 7.31
C ALA A 114 9.59 3.54 7.03
N ALA A 115 10.77 3.55 6.41
CA ALA A 115 11.55 2.33 6.15
C ALA A 115 12.17 1.75 7.44
N GLN A 116 12.41 2.58 8.45
CA GLN A 116 12.91 2.19 9.78
C GLN A 116 11.79 1.89 10.79
N ALA A 117 10.57 2.37 10.53
CA ALA A 117 9.42 2.14 11.38
C ALA A 117 9.02 0.65 11.42
N ALA A 118 8.21 0.30 12.42
CA ALA A 118 7.63 -1.03 12.56
C ALA A 118 6.56 -1.28 11.48
N VAL A 119 7.01 -1.56 10.26
CA VAL A 119 6.16 -1.83 9.08
C VAL A 119 6.29 -3.31 8.65
N PRO A 120 5.26 -3.90 8.04
CA PRO A 120 5.36 -5.27 7.55
C PRO A 120 6.31 -5.38 6.34
N ALA A 121 6.92 -6.54 6.16
CA ALA A 121 7.87 -6.82 5.07
C ALA A 121 7.42 -6.36 3.66
N PRO A 122 6.17 -6.60 3.20
CA PRO A 122 5.72 -6.09 1.91
C PRO A 122 5.71 -4.56 1.83
N VAL A 123 5.29 -3.87 2.89
CA VAL A 123 5.28 -2.40 2.94
C VAL A 123 6.70 -1.86 2.91
N ARG A 124 7.61 -2.44 3.71
CA ARG A 124 9.02 -2.05 3.70
C ARG A 124 9.64 -2.15 2.31
N LYS A 125 9.32 -3.22 1.57
CA LYS A 125 9.79 -3.40 0.19
C LYS A 125 9.27 -2.31 -0.75
N LEU A 126 8.02 -1.89 -0.59
CA LEU A 126 7.44 -0.80 -1.38
C LEU A 126 8.09 0.55 -1.06
N LEU A 127 8.33 0.83 0.22
CA LEU A 127 9.01 2.06 0.67
C LEU A 127 10.43 2.16 0.10
N ASN A 128 11.21 1.09 0.17
CA ASN A 128 12.55 1.05 -0.41
C ASN A 128 12.52 1.21 -1.94
N SER A 129 11.48 0.70 -2.61
CA SER A 129 11.32 0.88 -4.07
C SER A 129 11.04 2.35 -4.47
N LEU A 130 10.55 3.17 -3.53
CA LEU A 130 10.38 4.61 -3.75
C LEU A 130 11.65 5.41 -3.49
N GLN A 131 12.49 4.98 -2.55
CA GLN A 131 13.79 5.60 -2.28
C GLN A 131 14.82 5.37 -3.38
N ALA A 132 14.64 4.30 -4.17
CA ALA A 132 15.55 3.93 -5.24
C ALA A 132 15.28 4.66 -6.59
N VAL A 133 14.48 5.73 -6.58
CA VAL A 133 14.12 6.55 -7.75
C VAL A 133 14.65 7.97 -7.55
#